data_AF-A0A699W852-F1
#
_entry.id   AF-A0A699W852-F1
#
_cell.length_a   1.000
_cell.length_b   1.000
_cell.length_c   1.000
_cell.angle_alpha   90.00
_cell.angle_beta   90.00
_cell.angle_gamma   90.00
#
_symmetry.space_group_name_H-M   'P 1'
#
loop_
_entity.id
_entity.type
_entity.pdbx_description
1 polymer ?
#
loop_
_entity_poly.entity_id
_entity_poly.type
_entity_poly.pdbx_seq_one_letter_code
_entity_poly.pdbx_strand_id
1 'polypeptide(L)'
;ERLKREYHSIRQTSTETSTEFMQRFLRLAGFLGTAAATEEEQAKNFQWGLRRSTLNHLMCISYTDVAQVANAARNYEILHE
;
A
#
# COMPACT_ATOMS: atom_id res chain seq x y z
N GLU A 1 -18.94 4.15 7.82
CA GLU A 1 -18.63 2.73 8.13
C GLU A 1 -18.16 1.87 6.95
N ARG A 2 -18.78 1.88 5.76
CA ARG A 2 -18.32 1.06 4.61
C ARG A 2 -16.92 1.44 4.09
N LEU A 3 -16.67 2.74 3.87
CA LEU A 3 -15.41 3.22 3.30
C LEU A 3 -14.19 2.89 4.18
N LYS A 4 -14.34 2.98 5.51
CA LYS A 4 -13.29 2.58 6.46
C LYS A 4 -12.96 1.09 6.32
N ARG A 5 -13.96 0.21 6.18
CA ARG A 5 -13.73 -1.24 6.00
C ARG A 5 -13.04 -1.52 4.66
N GLU A 6 -13.47 -0.84 3.60
CA GLU A 6 -12.87 -0.96 2.27
C GLU A 6 -11.39 -0.57 2.29
N TYR A 7 -11.06 0.54 2.97
CA TYR A 7 -9.68 0.98 3.16
C TYR A 7 -8.81 -0.04 3.90
N HIS A 8 -9.28 -0.62 5.00
CA HIS A 8 -8.50 -1.61 5.77
C HIS A 8 -8.42 -2.99 5.10
N SER A 9 -9.25 -3.26 4.09
CA SER A 9 -9.27 -4.54 3.38
C SER A 9 -8.73 -4.47 1.95
N ILE A 10 -8.32 -3.27 1.49
CA ILE A 10 -7.80 -3.08 0.14
C ILE A 10 -6.51 -3.88 -0.04
N ARG A 11 -6.39 -4.57 -1.18
CA ARG A 11 -5.21 -5.34 -1.56
C ARG A 11 -4.89 -5.15 -3.04
N GLN A 12 -3.61 -5.24 -3.37
CA GLN A 12 -3.08 -5.34 -4.72
C GLN A 12 -3.49 -6.69 -5.31
N THR A 13 -4.10 -6.64 -6.48
CA THR A 13 -4.49 -7.79 -7.31
C THR A 13 -3.29 -8.30 -8.12
N SER A 14 -3.41 -9.50 -8.68
CA SER A 14 -2.36 -10.15 -9.47
C SER A 14 -2.09 -9.51 -10.83
N THR A 15 -2.95 -8.58 -11.28
CA THR A 15 -2.82 -7.88 -12.56
C THR A 15 -2.53 -6.40 -12.41
N GLU A 16 -2.67 -5.82 -11.21
CA GLU A 16 -2.38 -4.40 -10.98
C GLU A 16 -0.94 -4.21 -10.49
N THR A 17 -0.27 -3.20 -11.03
CA THR A 17 1.06 -2.78 -10.59
C THR A 17 0.99 -2.13 -9.20
N SER A 18 2.11 -2.07 -8.48
CA SER A 18 2.20 -1.37 -7.19
C SER A 18 1.79 0.11 -7.29
N THR A 19 2.02 0.72 -8.46
CA THR A 19 1.68 2.13 -8.72
C THR A 19 0.17 2.32 -8.89
N GLU A 20 -0.51 1.45 -9.62
CA GLU A 20 -1.98 1.49 -9.75
C GLU A 20 -2.66 1.24 -8.40
N PHE A 21 -2.12 0.28 -7.63
CA PHE A 21 -2.58 0.04 -6.26
C PHE A 21 -2.40 1.26 -5.36
N MET A 22 -1.24 1.94 -5.43
CA MET A 22 -0.99 3.19 -4.70
C MET A 22 -2.00 4.27 -5.03
N GLN A 23 -2.31 4.47 -6.32
CA GLN A 23 -3.31 5.47 -6.73
C GLN A 23 -4.69 5.18 -6.13
N ARG A 24 -5.12 3.90 -6.13
CA ARG A 24 -6.38 3.49 -5.51
C ARG A 24 -6.37 3.67 -4.00
N PHE A 25 -5.26 3.30 -3.34
CA PHE A 25 -5.08 3.45 -1.90
C PHE A 25 -5.17 4.92 -1.48
N LEU A 26 -4.42 5.80 -2.13
CA LEU A 26 -4.42 7.24 -1.84
C LEU A 26 -5.77 7.88 -2.13
N ARG A 27 -6.51 7.40 -3.15
CA ARG A 27 -7.87 7.86 -3.41
C ARG A 27 -8.80 7.54 -2.24
N LEU A 28 -8.74 6.32 -1.67
CA LEU A 28 -9.51 5.95 -0.48
C LEU A 28 -9.07 6.74 0.76
N ALA A 29 -7.76 6.88 0.98
CA ALA A 29 -7.21 7.66 2.09
C ALA A 29 -7.67 9.14 2.02
N GLY A 30 -7.66 9.73 0.82
CA GLY A 30 -8.14 11.10 0.58
C GLY A 30 -9.61 11.31 0.92
N PHE A 31 -10.48 10.31 0.64
CA PHE A 31 -11.88 10.37 1.06
C PHE A 31 -12.07 10.22 2.58
N LEU A 32 -11.17 9.50 3.26
CA LEU A 32 -11.21 9.31 4.71
C LEU A 32 -10.63 10.50 5.48
N GLY A 33 -9.74 11.28 4.86
CA GLY A 33 -9.12 12.45 5.48
C GLY A 33 -8.44 12.10 6.80
N THR A 34 -8.80 12.79 7.88
CA THR A 34 -8.25 12.54 9.23
C THR A 34 -8.58 11.15 9.78
N ALA A 35 -9.52 10.42 9.18
CA ALA A 35 -9.85 9.05 9.57
C ALA A 35 -8.95 7.99 8.91
N ALA A 36 -8.00 8.38 8.05
CA ALA A 36 -7.14 7.47 7.31
C ALA A 36 -5.95 6.90 8.10
N ALA A 37 -5.86 7.17 9.42
CA ALA A 37 -4.75 6.80 10.31
C ALA A 37 -3.49 7.66 10.09
N THR A 38 -2.47 7.54 10.98
CA THR A 38 -1.21 8.30 10.86
C THR A 38 -0.40 7.86 9.64
N GLU A 39 0.55 8.66 9.17
CA GLU A 39 1.34 8.32 7.97
C GLU A 39 2.02 6.94 8.07
N GLU A 40 2.51 6.57 9.25
CA GLU A 40 3.13 5.26 9.49
C GLU A 40 2.10 4.12 9.47
N GLU A 41 0.90 4.35 9.99
CA GLU A 41 -0.20 3.38 9.90
C GLU A 41 -0.69 3.24 8.45
N GLN A 42 -0.73 4.34 7.68
CA GLN A 42 -1.01 4.29 6.25
C GLN A 42 0.05 3.50 5.50
N ALA A 43 1.34 3.74 5.79
CA ALA A 43 2.45 3.02 5.20
C ALA A 43 2.36 1.51 5.49
N LYS A 44 2.06 1.13 6.74
CA LYS A 44 1.83 -0.26 7.12
C LYS A 44 0.64 -0.87 6.38
N ASN A 45 -0.50 -0.18 6.34
CA ASN A 45 -1.68 -0.66 5.63
C ASN A 45 -1.42 -0.86 4.14
N PHE A 46 -0.71 0.08 3.52
CA PHE A 46 -0.29 -0.03 2.13
C PHE A 46 0.64 -1.22 1.92
N GLN A 47 1.65 -1.40 2.79
CA GLN A 47 2.58 -2.53 2.75
C GLN A 47 1.85 -3.88 2.85
N TRP A 48 0.93 -4.03 3.81
CA TRP A 48 0.11 -5.26 3.97
C TRP A 48 -0.86 -5.51 2.81
N GLY A 49 -1.19 -4.45 2.06
CA GLY A 49 -1.98 -4.51 0.87
C GLY A 49 -1.23 -5.05 -0.35
N LEU A 50 0.11 -5.02 -0.37
CA LEU A 50 0.91 -5.51 -1.50
C LEU A 50 0.78 -7.02 -1.73
N ARG A 51 1.14 -7.46 -2.95
CA ARG A 51 1.28 -8.88 -3.27
C ARG A 51 2.24 -9.57 -2.31
N ARG A 52 2.00 -10.85 -2.04
CA ARG A 52 2.78 -11.62 -1.06
C ARG A 52 4.26 -11.74 -1.43
N SER A 53 4.59 -11.83 -2.72
CA SER A 53 5.98 -11.83 -3.22
C SER A 53 6.73 -10.56 -2.79
N THR A 54 6.16 -9.40 -3.10
CA THR A 54 6.68 -8.09 -2.74
C THR A 54 6.70 -7.90 -1.22
N LEU A 55 5.59 -8.20 -0.54
CA LEU A 55 5.48 -8.10 0.93
C LEU A 55 6.57 -8.91 1.63
N ASN A 56 6.82 -10.15 1.23
CA ASN A 56 7.86 -10.99 1.85
C ASN A 56 9.26 -10.37 1.72
N HIS A 57 9.54 -9.68 0.62
CA HIS A 57 10.81 -8.97 0.42
C HIS A 57 10.91 -7.72 1.30
N LEU A 58 9.80 -7.01 1.47
CA LEU A 58 9.75 -5.76 2.22
C LEU A 58 9.45 -5.92 3.72
N MET A 59 9.09 -7.13 4.19
CA MET A 59 8.51 -7.41 5.52
C MET A 59 9.41 -7.01 6.71
N CYS A 60 10.72 -6.90 6.49
CA CYS A 60 11.69 -6.53 7.53
C CYS A 60 12.00 -5.03 7.57
N ILE A 61 11.45 -4.26 6.63
CA ILE A 61 11.72 -2.83 6.49
C ILE A 61 10.52 -2.05 7.04
N SER A 62 10.81 -1.15 7.99
CA SER A 62 9.85 -0.16 8.47
C SER A 62 9.96 1.08 7.59
N TYR A 63 8.80 1.57 7.15
CA TYR A 63 8.69 2.78 6.33
C TYR A 63 7.93 3.85 7.10
N THR A 64 8.30 5.10 6.90
CA THR A 64 7.63 6.26 7.53
C THR A 64 6.44 6.75 6.72
N ASP A 65 6.42 6.48 5.42
CA ASP A 65 5.38 6.96 4.52
C ASP A 65 5.12 6.00 3.36
N VAL A 66 3.96 6.16 2.72
CA VAL A 66 3.49 5.33 1.59
C VAL A 66 4.41 5.44 0.38
N ALA A 67 5.04 6.61 0.15
CA ALA A 67 5.88 6.82 -1.03
C ALA A 67 7.16 5.96 -0.96
N GLN A 68 7.76 5.79 0.21
CA GLN A 68 8.91 4.89 0.39
C GLN A 68 8.54 3.44 0.12
N VAL A 69 7.40 2.97 0.66
CA VAL A 69 6.92 1.61 0.41
C VAL A 69 6.67 1.40 -1.08
N ALA A 70 6.02 2.37 -1.74
CA ALA A 70 5.69 2.29 -3.16
C ALA A 70 6.93 2.28 -4.05
N ASN A 71 7.94 3.08 -3.72
CA ASN A 71 9.23 3.05 -4.43
C ASN A 71 9.93 1.70 -4.28
N ALA A 72 9.96 1.14 -3.07
CA ALA A 72 10.56 -0.18 -2.84
C ALA A 72 9.81 -1.30 -3.56
N ALA A 73 8.47 -1.27 -3.52
CA ALA A 73 7.62 -2.22 -4.24
C ALA A 73 7.83 -2.14 -5.75
N ARG A 74 7.86 -0.93 -6.31
CA ARG A 74 8.10 -0.68 -7.74
C ARG A 74 9.50 -1.15 -8.16
N ASN A 75 10.53 -0.91 -7.35
CA ASN A 75 11.88 -1.40 -7.64
C ASN A 75 11.93 -2.93 -7.67
N TYR A 76 11.24 -3.59 -6.74
CA TYR A 76 11.14 -5.04 -6.72
C TYR A 76 10.42 -5.57 -7.98
N GLU A 77 9.28 -4.98 -8.33
CA GLU A 77 8.53 -5.34 -9.56
C GLU A 77 9.41 -5.19 -10.81
N ILE A 78 10.17 -4.09 -10.96
CA ILE A 78 11.08 -3.88 -12.11
C ILE A 78 12.17 -4.97 -12.21
N LEU A 79 12.64 -5.49 -11.07
CA LEU A 79 13.71 -6.48 -11.04
C LEU A 79 13.21 -7.93 -11.20
N HIS A 80 11.93 -8.18 -10.94
CA HIS A 80 11.40 -9.53 -10.76
C HIS A 80 10.10 -9.85 -11.53
N GLU A 81 9.46 -8.86 -12.17
CA GLU A 81 8.35 -9.01 -13.12
C GLU A 81 8.79 -8.55 -14.52
#